data_AF-A0A6H5IKG1-F1
#
_entry.id   AF-A0A6H5IKG1-F1
#
_cell.length_a   1.000
_cell.length_b   1.000
_cell.length_c   1.000
_cell.angle_alpha   90.00
_cell.angle_beta   90.00
_cell.angle_gamma   90.00
#
_symmetry.space_group_name_H-M   'P 1'
#
loop_
_entity.id
_entity.type
_entity.pdbx_description
1 polymer ?
#
loop_
_entity_poly.entity_id
_entity_poly.type
_entity_poly.pdbx_seq_one_letter_code
_entity_poly.pdbx_strand_id
1 'polypeptide(L)'
;MPPTPRQQGYMPKPRKPLQLEPNEDPFKDVVRGIQERIEFLHDMECLGLGKKYRPIMHQEIAQKIRLIESMDKDRSRQVSQELERFKIERPPPKPFPLGDLDE
;
A
#
# COMPACT_ATOMS: atom_id res chain seq x y z
N MET A 1 -50.02 -27.68 6.47
CA MET A 1 -48.67 -27.44 5.90
C MET A 1 -47.85 -26.69 6.94
N PRO A 2 -46.64 -27.14 7.32
CA PRO A 2 -45.78 -26.34 8.18
C PRO A 2 -45.16 -25.19 7.37
N PRO A 3 -45.01 -23.98 7.95
CA PRO A 3 -44.36 -22.87 7.29
C PRO A 3 -42.85 -23.12 7.15
N THR A 4 -42.30 -22.88 5.96
CA THR A 4 -40.86 -22.91 5.69
C THR A 4 -40.13 -21.83 6.52
N PRO A 5 -39.05 -22.17 7.26
CA PRO A 5 -38.27 -21.20 8.00
C PRO A 5 -37.64 -20.18 7.04
N ARG A 6 -38.03 -18.90 7.16
CA ARG A 6 -37.36 -17.79 6.45
C ARG A 6 -35.90 -17.77 6.88
N GLN A 7 -34.99 -17.90 5.93
CA GLN A 7 -33.57 -17.73 6.18
C GLN A 7 -33.32 -16.30 6.66
N GLN A 8 -32.87 -16.17 7.90
CA GLN A 8 -32.39 -14.91 8.47
C GLN A 8 -31.19 -14.45 7.63
N GLY A 9 -31.28 -13.24 7.08
CA GLY A 9 -30.23 -12.67 6.23
C GLY A 9 -28.89 -12.68 6.96
N TYR A 10 -27.86 -13.22 6.32
CA TYR A 10 -26.49 -13.11 6.77
C TYR A 10 -26.06 -11.64 6.71
N MET A 11 -26.18 -10.93 7.84
CA MET A 11 -25.50 -9.66 8.06
C MET A 11 -23.99 -9.92 8.02
N PRO A 12 -23.22 -9.28 7.12
CA PRO A 12 -21.78 -9.37 7.15
C PRO A 12 -21.29 -8.85 8.50
N LYS A 13 -20.66 -9.70 9.31
CA LYS A 13 -20.05 -9.27 10.56
C LYS A 13 -18.99 -8.21 10.25
N PRO A 14 -18.91 -7.10 11.01
CA PRO A 14 -17.80 -6.17 10.89
C PRO A 14 -16.51 -6.97 11.12
N ARG A 15 -15.59 -6.92 10.14
CA ARG A 15 -14.27 -7.53 10.29
C ARG A 15 -13.66 -6.92 11.55
N LYS A 16 -13.40 -7.75 12.57
CA LYS A 16 -12.59 -7.34 13.71
C LYS A 16 -11.30 -6.75 13.14
N PRO A 17 -10.89 -5.53 13.51
CA PRO A 17 -9.55 -5.07 13.15
C PRO A 17 -8.59 -6.10 13.73
N LEU A 18 -7.86 -6.77 12.84
CA LEU A 18 -6.74 -7.61 13.23
C LEU A 18 -5.84 -6.69 14.05
N GLN A 19 -5.64 -7.04 15.31
CA GLN A 19 -4.82 -6.31 16.24
C GLN A 19 -3.38 -6.47 15.73
N LEU A 20 -2.93 -5.49 14.93
CA LEU A 20 -1.62 -5.48 14.31
C LEU A 20 -0.58 -5.18 15.39
N GLU A 21 0.46 -6.01 15.44
CA GLU A 21 1.65 -5.72 16.21
C GLU A 21 2.15 -4.31 15.84
N PRO A 22 2.42 -3.40 16.78
CA PRO A 22 2.61 -1.96 16.50
C PRO A 22 3.83 -1.58 15.62
N ASN A 23 4.58 -2.55 15.10
CA ASN A 23 5.88 -2.35 14.45
C ASN A 23 5.98 -2.94 13.03
N GLU A 24 4.88 -3.37 12.40
CA GLU A 24 4.95 -3.79 10.99
C GLU A 24 4.93 -2.58 10.04
N ASP A 25 5.87 -2.58 9.08
CA ASP A 25 5.97 -1.59 8.01
C ASP A 25 4.64 -1.54 7.23
N PRO A 26 3.98 -0.37 7.14
CA PRO A 26 2.72 -0.22 6.41
C PRO A 26 2.78 -0.74 4.96
N PHE A 27 3.95 -0.73 4.32
CA PHE A 27 4.09 -1.33 2.98
C PHE A 27 3.94 -2.84 2.99
N LYS A 28 4.51 -3.52 3.99
CA LYS A 28 4.39 -4.98 4.15
C LYS A 28 2.94 -5.39 4.33
N ASP A 29 2.16 -4.61 5.08
CA ASP A 29 0.73 -4.86 5.26
C ASP A 29 -0.04 -4.77 3.95
N VAL A 30 0.25 -3.77 3.12
CA VAL A 30 -0.42 -3.60 1.82
C VAL A 30 -0.04 -4.73 0.87
N VAL A 31 1.24 -5.12 0.83
CA VAL A 31 1.74 -6.26 0.02
C VAL A 31 1.09 -7.57 0.47
N ARG A 32 1.06 -7.85 1.78
CA ARG A 32 0.37 -9.02 2.34
C ARG A 32 -1.10 -9.04 1.94
N GLY A 33 -1.77 -7.90 2.04
CA GLY A 33 -3.16 -7.78 1.61
C GLY A 33 -3.39 -7.95 0.10
N ILE A 34 -2.39 -7.73 -0.77
CA ILE A 34 -2.47 -8.07 -2.19
C ILE A 34 -2.41 -9.60 -2.35
N GLN A 35 -1.43 -10.23 -1.69
CA GLN A 35 -1.24 -11.68 -1.73
C GLN A 35 -2.49 -12.43 -1.25
N GLU A 36 -3.08 -12.02 -0.12
CA GLU A 36 -4.33 -12.59 0.40
C GLU A 36 -5.49 -12.51 -0.60
N ARG A 37 -5.55 -11.44 -1.43
CA ARG A 37 -6.61 -11.27 -2.44
C ARG A 37 -6.39 -12.15 -3.65
N ILE A 38 -5.13 -12.36 -4.04
CA ILE A 38 -4.74 -13.29 -5.10
C ILE A 38 -5.07 -14.73 -4.69
N GLU A 39 -4.65 -15.13 -3.49
CA GLU A 39 -4.94 -16.47 -2.94
C GLU A 39 -6.43 -16.72 -2.79
N PHE A 40 -7.17 -15.75 -2.23
CA PHE A 40 -8.62 -15.82 -2.15
C PHE A 40 -9.26 -16.00 -3.53
N LEU A 41 -8.82 -15.24 -4.54
CA LEU A 41 -9.36 -15.37 -5.89
C LEU A 41 -9.07 -16.75 -6.47
N HIS A 42 -7.86 -17.26 -6.29
CA HIS A 42 -7.47 -18.60 -6.72
C HIS A 42 -8.39 -19.67 -6.10
N ASP A 43 -8.62 -19.61 -4.79
CA ASP A 43 -9.51 -20.53 -4.09
C ASP A 43 -10.94 -20.45 -4.64
N MET A 44 -11.45 -19.24 -4.90
CA MET A 44 -12.78 -19.05 -5.48
C MET A 44 -12.85 -19.56 -6.92
N GLU A 45 -11.77 -19.49 -7.70
CA GLU A 45 -11.69 -20.03 -9.05
C GLU A 45 -11.72 -21.55 -9.06
N CYS A 46 -10.99 -22.20 -8.15
CA CYS A 46 -11.04 -23.65 -7.93
C CYS A 46 -12.45 -24.14 -7.57
N LEU A 47 -13.24 -23.31 -6.88
CA LEU A 47 -14.65 -23.57 -6.57
C LEU A 47 -15.62 -23.22 -7.71
N GLY A 48 -15.13 -22.77 -8.86
CA GLY A 48 -15.95 -22.35 -10.00
C GLY A 48 -16.64 -20.98 -9.83
N LEU A 49 -16.34 -20.25 -8.76
CA LEU A 49 -16.93 -18.95 -8.42
C LEU A 49 -16.15 -17.76 -9.03
N GLY A 50 -15.18 -18.03 -9.89
CA GLY A 50 -14.31 -17.00 -10.50
C GLY A 50 -15.08 -15.87 -11.18
N LYS A 51 -16.17 -16.17 -11.91
CA LYS A 51 -16.98 -15.13 -12.60
C LYS A 51 -17.56 -14.09 -11.64
N LYS A 52 -17.87 -14.50 -10.40
CA LYS A 52 -18.41 -13.62 -9.36
C LYS A 52 -17.33 -12.77 -8.70
N TYR A 53 -16.16 -13.36 -8.45
CA TYR A 53 -15.13 -12.72 -7.61
C TYR A 53 -14.01 -12.03 -8.38
N ARG A 54 -13.71 -12.42 -9.63
CA ARG A 54 -12.67 -11.78 -10.46
C ARG A 54 -12.83 -10.24 -10.50
N PRO A 55 -14.00 -9.66 -10.82
CA PRO A 55 -14.12 -8.20 -10.92
C PRO A 55 -13.84 -7.50 -9.59
N ILE A 56 -14.35 -8.07 -8.49
CA ILE A 56 -14.21 -7.51 -7.14
C ILE A 56 -12.76 -7.58 -6.68
N MET A 57 -12.10 -8.74 -6.86
CA MET A 57 -10.72 -8.94 -6.44
C MET A 57 -9.75 -8.12 -7.29
N HIS A 58 -9.97 -7.99 -8.60
CA HIS A 58 -9.17 -7.10 -9.44
C HIS A 58 -9.26 -5.64 -8.99
N GLN A 59 -10.45 -5.17 -8.62
CA GLN A 59 -10.62 -3.81 -8.11
C GLN A 59 -9.86 -3.58 -6.79
N GLU A 60 -9.97 -4.53 -5.85
CA GLU A 60 -9.25 -4.50 -4.57
C GLU A 60 -7.73 -4.52 -4.75
N ILE A 61 -7.22 -5.40 -5.64
CA ILE A 61 -5.79 -5.48 -5.95
C ILE A 61 -5.31 -4.16 -6.59
N ALA A 62 -6.06 -3.62 -7.56
CA ALA A 62 -5.72 -2.35 -8.19
C ALA A 62 -5.73 -1.18 -7.18
N GLN A 63 -6.66 -1.17 -6.22
CA GLN A 63 -6.68 -0.17 -5.16
C GLN A 63 -5.44 -0.25 -4.28
N LYS A 64 -5.02 -1.47 -3.90
CA LYS A 64 -3.82 -1.68 -3.08
C LYS A 64 -2.53 -1.32 -3.83
N ILE A 65 -2.43 -1.60 -5.13
CA ILE A 65 -1.28 -1.18 -5.96
C ILE A 65 -1.17 0.35 -5.98
N ARG A 66 -2.28 1.06 -6.22
CA ARG A 66 -2.29 2.54 -6.17
C ARG A 66 -1.92 3.09 -4.79
N LEU A 67 -2.28 2.39 -3.72
CA LEU A 67 -1.89 2.77 -2.37
C LEU A 67 -0.37 2.69 -2.19
N ILE A 68 0.27 1.61 -2.64
CA ILE A 68 1.74 1.47 -2.62
C ILE A 68 2.40 2.63 -3.39
N GLU A 69 1.92 2.94 -4.59
CA GLU A 69 2.44 4.06 -5.40
C GLU A 69 2.30 5.42 -4.69
N SER A 70 1.19 5.66 -4.00
CA SER A 70 0.99 6.91 -3.24
C SER A 70 2.00 7.02 -2.10
N MET A 71 2.14 5.95 -1.32
CA MET A 71 3.06 5.94 -0.20
C MET A 71 4.52 6.11 -0.66
N ASP A 72 4.89 5.57 -1.81
CA ASP A 72 6.23 5.76 -2.41
C ASP A 72 6.47 7.22 -2.82
N LYS A 73 5.48 7.86 -3.47
CA LYS A 73 5.52 9.28 -3.82
C LYS A 73 5.68 10.17 -2.59
N ASP A 74 4.98 9.86 -1.50
CA ASP A 74 5.06 10.63 -0.25
C ASP A 74 6.43 10.50 0.39
N ARG A 75 7.03 9.30 0.42
CA ARG A 75 8.40 9.10 0.90
C ARG A 75 9.42 9.85 0.03
N SER A 76 9.28 9.78 -1.29
CA SER A 76 10.16 10.51 -2.22
C SER A 76 10.09 12.04 -2.02
N ARG A 77 8.89 12.57 -1.78
CA ARG A 77 8.68 13.99 -1.43
C ARG A 77 9.37 14.38 -0.13
N GLN A 78 9.26 13.56 0.91
CA GLN A 78 9.93 13.81 2.20
C GLN A 78 11.44 13.83 2.04
N VAL A 79 12.02 12.84 1.35
CA VAL A 79 13.47 12.78 1.08
C VAL A 79 13.93 14.01 0.29
N SER A 80 13.16 14.44 -0.71
CA SER A 80 13.47 15.64 -1.49
C SER A 80 13.45 16.91 -0.64
N GLN A 81 12.47 17.05 0.27
CA GLN A 81 12.39 18.18 1.19
C GLN A 81 13.56 18.20 2.18
N GLU A 82 13.91 17.05 2.75
CA GLU A 82 15.08 16.92 3.63
C GLU A 82 16.38 17.28 2.90
N LEU A 83 16.55 16.80 1.66
CA LEU A 83 17.72 17.15 0.85
C LEU A 83 17.82 18.67 0.60
N GLU A 84 16.72 19.33 0.28
CA GLU A 84 16.70 20.79 0.13
C GLU A 84 17.02 21.52 1.45
N ARG A 85 16.49 21.05 2.59
CA ARG A 85 16.86 21.58 3.91
C ARG A 85 18.36 21.45 4.18
N PHE A 86 18.94 20.28 3.89
CA PHE A 86 20.38 20.05 4.05
C PHE A 86 21.23 21.00 3.20
N LYS A 87 20.81 21.33 1.97
CA LYS A 87 21.50 22.31 1.11
C LYS A 87 21.41 23.74 1.66
N ILE A 88 20.30 24.09 2.31
CA ILE A 88 20.11 25.39 2.95
C ILE A 88 20.98 25.50 4.21
N GLU A 89 21.00 24.47 5.06
CA GLU A 89 21.77 24.46 6.31
C GLU A 89 23.28 24.34 6.09
N ARG A 90 23.70 23.62 5.04
CA ARG A 90 25.09 23.54 4.61
C ARG A 90 25.25 24.19 3.24
N PRO A 91 25.49 25.51 3.18
CA PRO A 91 25.76 26.18 1.92
C PRO A 91 26.93 25.49 1.21
N PRO A 92 26.95 25.48 -0.14
CA PRO A 92 28.05 24.88 -0.88
C PRO A 92 29.37 25.46 -0.38
N PRO A 93 30.41 24.62 -0.19
CA PRO A 93 31.70 25.10 0.26
C PRO A 93 32.15 26.20 -0.71
N LYS A 94 32.62 27.32 -0.15
CA LYS A 94 33.19 28.42 -0.94
C LYS A 94 34.16 27.79 -1.95
N PRO A 95 34.09 28.18 -3.24
CA PRO A 95 35.05 27.69 -4.21
C PRO A 95 36.44 27.91 -3.62
N PHE A 96 37.29 26.89 -3.67
CA PHE A 96 38.68 27.05 -3.29
C PHE A 96 39.22 28.24 -4.10
N PRO A 97 39.92 29.18 -3.46
CA PRO A 97 40.51 30.29 -4.17
C PRO A 97 41.40 29.69 -5.25
N LEU A 98 41.00 29.86 -6.50
CA LEU A 98 41.84 29.57 -7.64
C LEU A 98 42.86 30.69 -7.62
N GLY A 99 43.94 30.48 -6.85
CA GLY A 99 45.03 31.43 -6.79
C GLY A 99 45.49 31.67 -8.21
N ASP A 100 45.63 32.94 -8.59
CA ASP A 100 46.20 33.32 -9.86
C ASP A 100 47.55 32.60 -9.96
N LEU A 101 47.61 31.59 -10.83
CA LEU A 101 48.84 30.93 -11.23
C LEU A 101 49.56 31.91 -12.16
N ASP A 102 50.00 33.03 -11.60
CA ASP A 102 50.92 33.93 -12.29
C ASP A 102 52.29 33.24 -12.29
N GLU A 103 52.75 32.95 -13.51
CA GLU A 103 54.02 32.31 -13.89
C GLU A 103 55.24 33.21 -13.63
#